data_AF-A0A2H2YKD8-F1
#
_entry.id   AF-A0A2H2YKD8-F1
#
_cell.length_a   1.000
_cell.length_b   1.000
_cell.length_c   1.000
_cell.angle_alpha   90.00
_cell.angle_beta   90.00
_cell.angle_gamma   90.00
#
_symmetry.space_group_name_H-M   'P 1'
#
loop_
_entity.id
_entity.type
_entity.pdbx_description
1 polymer ?
#
loop_
_entity_poly.entity_id
_entity_poly.type
_entity_poly.pdbx_seq_one_letter_code
_entity_poly.pdbx_strand_id
1 'polypeptide(L)'
;MLDVREYPLSRKKGFSNNAFAQCLAAEGIAYEHSRALGCPKPIRKQYKEDGDWAAYACGFRAYIRTQGTVLKALVCSTADQRICMVCYEADAAFCHRSLIAEAAQGLDSSLQTQHLPLRTEPFADRLLSVA
;
A
#
# COMPACT_ATOMS: atom_id res chain seq x y z
N MET A 1 -2.47 2.00 9.42
CA MET A 1 -1.42 1.84 8.39
C MET A 1 -1.38 0.39 7.95
N LEU A 2 -1.67 0.12 6.69
CA LEU A 2 -1.73 -1.22 6.12
C LEU A 2 -0.52 -1.47 5.24
N ASP A 3 0.33 -2.39 5.68
CA ASP A 3 1.48 -2.82 4.92
C ASP A 3 1.08 -3.89 3.92
N VAL A 4 1.14 -3.53 2.64
CA VAL A 4 0.78 -4.41 1.52
C VAL A 4 2.01 -4.98 0.84
N ARG A 5 3.16 -5.06 1.52
CA ARG A 5 4.33 -5.77 1.00
C ARG A 5 4.14 -7.27 1.20
N GLU A 6 4.44 -8.09 0.20
CA GLU A 6 4.40 -9.56 0.35
C GLU A 6 5.32 -10.01 1.51
N TYR A 7 6.49 -9.38 1.62
CA TYR A 7 7.40 -9.53 2.75
C TYR A 7 7.80 -8.13 3.25
N PRO A 8 7.46 -7.75 4.49
CA PRO A 8 7.71 -6.42 5.05
C PRO A 8 9.16 -6.29 5.58
N LEU A 9 10.12 -6.84 4.84
CA LEU A 9 11.55 -6.72 5.10
C LEU A 9 12.09 -5.54 4.31
N SER A 10 12.84 -4.68 4.99
CA SER A 10 13.50 -3.53 4.36
C SER A 10 14.88 -3.33 4.96
N ARG A 11 15.83 -2.98 4.09
CA ARG A 11 17.17 -2.52 4.50
C ARG A 11 17.18 -1.03 4.83
N LYS A 12 16.11 -0.29 4.50
CA LYS A 12 15.95 1.12 4.88
C LYS A 12 15.68 1.19 6.38
N LYS A 13 16.50 1.94 7.11
CA LYS A 13 16.40 2.12 8.57
C LYS A 13 14.98 2.56 8.94
N GLY A 14 14.36 1.86 9.89
CA GLY A 14 13.00 2.16 10.36
C GLY A 14 11.86 1.59 9.51
N PHE A 15 12.13 0.91 8.39
CA PHE A 15 11.09 0.35 7.50
C PHE A 15 11.00 -1.19 7.53
N SER A 16 11.78 -1.84 8.39
CA SER A 16 11.55 -3.25 8.74
C SER A 16 10.27 -3.33 9.59
N ASN A 17 9.52 -4.44 9.47
CA ASN A 17 8.22 -4.63 10.13
C ASN A 17 8.17 -4.10 11.59
N ASN A 18 9.00 -4.63 12.48
CA ASN A 18 8.99 -4.26 13.90
C ASN A 18 9.33 -2.78 14.12
N ALA A 19 10.38 -2.26 13.47
CA ALA A 19 10.79 -0.87 13.66
C ALA A 19 9.73 0.10 13.12
N PHE A 20 9.12 -0.25 11.99
CA PHE A 20 8.06 0.55 11.39
C PHE A 20 6.80 0.56 12.25
N ALA A 21 6.38 -0.59 12.76
CA ALA A 21 5.26 -0.72 13.68
C ALA A 21 5.49 0.10 14.96
N GLN A 22 6.70 0.07 15.53
CA GLN A 22 7.07 0.86 16.70
C GLN A 22 7.00 2.37 16.45
N CYS A 23 7.55 2.84 15.32
CA CYS A 23 7.46 4.26 14.96
C CYS A 23 6.01 4.72 14.77
N LEU A 24 5.17 3.89 14.15
CA LEU A 24 3.74 4.21 13.98
C LEU A 24 2.99 4.23 15.31
N ALA A 25 3.25 3.25 16.18
CA ALA A 25 2.62 3.16 17.49
C ALA A 25 2.96 4.36 18.39
N ALA A 26 4.19 4.88 18.31
CA ALA A 26 4.60 6.10 19.01
C ALA A 26 3.78 7.34 18.60
N GLU A 27 3.28 7.36 17.37
CA GLU A 27 2.41 8.41 16.82
C GLU A 27 0.91 8.06 16.91
N GLY A 28 0.55 6.98 17.62
CA GLY A 28 -0.85 6.54 17.76
C GLY A 28 -1.45 5.93 16.49
N ILE A 29 -0.63 5.50 15.53
CA ILE A 29 -1.09 4.90 14.27
C ILE A 29 -1.00 3.37 14.38
N ALA A 30 -2.15 2.69 14.24
CA ALA A 30 -2.19 1.23 14.18
C ALA A 30 -1.44 0.70 12.94
N TYR A 31 -0.72 -0.40 13.11
CA TYR A 31 -0.03 -1.11 12.04
C TYR A 31 -0.62 -2.50 11.84
N GLU A 32 -0.94 -2.82 10.58
CA GLU A 32 -1.36 -4.15 10.16
C GLU A 32 -0.57 -4.55 8.92
N HIS A 33 -0.18 -5.83 8.83
CA HIS A 33 0.46 -6.39 7.64
C HIS A 33 -0.48 -7.36 6.93
N SER A 34 -0.76 -7.11 5.65
CA SER A 34 -1.55 -7.99 4.82
C SER A 34 -0.70 -8.55 3.68
N ARG A 35 -0.15 -9.75 3.90
CA ARG A 35 0.63 -10.47 2.88
C ARG A 35 -0.19 -10.77 1.62
N ALA A 36 -1.48 -11.05 1.77
CA ALA A 36 -2.38 -11.39 0.66
C ALA A 36 -2.59 -10.21 -0.31
N LEU A 37 -2.43 -8.97 0.15
CA LEU A 37 -2.49 -7.80 -0.72
C LEU A 37 -1.14 -7.50 -1.39
N GLY A 38 -0.07 -8.23 -1.06
CA GLY A 38 1.26 -8.02 -1.62
C GLY A 38 1.47 -8.61 -3.00
N CYS A 39 2.36 -7.99 -3.78
CA CYS A 39 2.73 -8.50 -5.10
C CYS A 39 3.49 -9.84 -4.99
N PRO A 40 2.96 -10.94 -5.56
CA PRO A 40 3.60 -12.24 -5.57
C PRO A 40 5.01 -12.21 -6.17
N LYS A 41 5.92 -12.99 -5.58
CA LYS A 41 7.31 -13.12 -6.06
C LYS A 41 7.45 -13.35 -7.58
N PRO A 42 6.65 -14.20 -8.27
CA PRO A 42 6.78 -14.40 -9.72
C PRO A 42 6.54 -13.12 -10.54
N ILE A 43 5.46 -12.39 -10.24
CA ILE A 43 5.11 -11.14 -10.93
C ILE A 43 6.20 -10.10 -10.70
N ARG A 44 6.65 -9.96 -9.45
CA ARG A 44 7.73 -9.04 -9.08
C ARG A 44 9.08 -9.41 -9.69
N LYS A 45 9.37 -10.70 -9.85
CA LYS A 45 10.60 -11.18 -10.49
C LYS A 45 10.60 -10.85 -11.98
N GLN A 46 9.49 -11.13 -12.67
CA GLN A 46 9.33 -10.82 -14.09
C GLN A 46 9.57 -9.33 -14.35
N TYR A 47 8.89 -8.45 -13.61
CA TYR A 47 9.02 -7.00 -13.77
C TYR A 47 10.43 -6.47 -13.48
N LYS A 48 11.18 -7.13 -12.60
CA LYS A 48 12.58 -6.79 -12.35
C LYS A 48 13.47 -7.14 -13.56
N GLU A 49 13.11 -8.17 -14.32
CA GLU A 49 13.89 -8.66 -15.46
C GLU A 49 13.59 -7.87 -16.74
N ASP A 50 12.33 -7.52 -17.00
CA ASP A 50 11.91 -6.88 -18.26
C ASP A 50 11.50 -5.40 -18.14
N GLY A 51 11.17 -4.92 -16.93
CA GLY A 51 10.64 -3.58 -16.72
C GLY A 51 9.24 -3.35 -17.33
N ASP A 52 8.53 -4.41 -17.71
CA ASP A 52 7.23 -4.31 -18.37
C ASP A 52 6.10 -4.06 -17.35
N TRP A 53 5.73 -2.78 -17.21
CA TRP A 53 4.65 -2.38 -16.32
C TRP A 53 3.29 -2.91 -16.75
N ALA A 54 3.02 -3.02 -18.05
CA ALA A 54 1.74 -3.49 -18.54
C ALA A 54 1.54 -4.97 -18.18
N ALA A 55 2.58 -5.79 -18.37
CA ALA A 55 2.60 -7.18 -17.94
C ALA A 55 2.45 -7.31 -16.42
N TYR A 56 3.19 -6.51 -15.64
CA TYR A 56 3.06 -6.46 -14.18
C TYR A 56 1.63 -6.14 -13.74
N ALA A 57 1.06 -5.07 -14.27
CA ALA A 57 -0.27 -4.59 -13.87
C ALA A 57 -1.36 -5.60 -14.26
N CYS A 58 -1.24 -6.22 -15.44
CA CYS A 58 -2.13 -7.30 -15.87
C CYS A 58 -2.07 -8.50 -14.91
N GLY A 59 -0.86 -8.99 -14.62
CA GLY A 59 -0.64 -10.12 -13.71
C GLY A 59 -1.13 -9.82 -12.30
N PHE A 60 -0.84 -8.63 -11.76
CA PHE A 60 -1.28 -8.25 -10.42
C PHE A 60 -2.80 -8.07 -10.33
N ARG A 61 -3.46 -7.48 -11.33
CA ARG A 61 -4.93 -7.42 -11.39
C ARG A 61 -5.55 -8.81 -11.41
N ALA A 62 -4.95 -9.77 -12.12
CA ALA A 62 -5.41 -11.15 -12.08
C ALA A 62 -5.26 -11.77 -10.68
N TYR A 63 -4.10 -11.56 -10.05
CA TYR A 63 -3.84 -12.04 -8.69
C TYR A 63 -4.80 -11.42 -7.65
N ILE A 64 -4.98 -10.11 -7.63
CA ILE A 64 -5.74 -9.43 -6.57
C ILE A 64 -7.23 -9.83 -6.58
N ARG A 65 -7.79 -10.16 -7.76
CA ARG A 65 -9.14 -10.73 -7.88
C ARG A 65 -9.30 -12.08 -7.17
N THR A 66 -8.23 -12.85 -7.02
CA THR A 66 -8.24 -14.11 -6.25
C THR A 66 -8.28 -13.87 -4.73
N GLN A 67 -8.02 -12.64 -4.28
CA GLN A 67 -7.96 -12.25 -2.86
C GLN A 67 -9.26 -11.58 -2.39
N GLY A 68 -10.40 -11.95 -2.97
CA GLY A 68 -11.70 -11.29 -2.78
C GLY A 68 -12.16 -11.17 -1.33
N THR A 69 -11.90 -12.18 -0.49
CA THR A 69 -12.24 -12.12 0.95
C THR A 69 -11.46 -11.01 1.67
N VAL A 70 -10.16 -10.88 1.39
CA VAL A 70 -9.31 -9.86 2.00
C VAL A 70 -9.66 -8.47 1.49
N LEU A 71 -9.95 -8.32 0.19
CA LEU A 71 -10.42 -7.07 -0.38
C LEU A 71 -11.75 -6.62 0.24
N LYS A 72 -12.71 -7.53 0.43
CA LYS A 72 -13.99 -7.20 1.08
C LYS A 72 -13.78 -6.74 2.53
N ALA A 73 -12.92 -7.44 3.29
CA ALA A 73 -12.59 -7.03 4.65
C ALA A 73 -11.92 -5.65 4.70
N LEU A 74 -11.05 -5.34 3.72
CA LEU A 74 -10.45 -4.02 3.55
C LEU A 74 -11.52 -2.94 3.34
N VAL A 75 -12.45 -3.16 2.42
CA VAL A 75 -13.55 -2.21 2.13
C VAL A 75 -14.49 -2.06 3.33
N CYS A 76 -14.85 -3.14 4.02
CA CYS A 76 -15.64 -3.03 5.25
C CYS A 76 -14.94 -2.16 6.30
N SER A 77 -13.62 -2.32 6.44
CA SER A 77 -12.82 -1.55 7.40
C SER A 77 -12.77 -0.05 7.08
N THR A 78 -12.97 0.36 5.82
CA THR A 78 -12.97 1.79 5.47
C THR A 78 -14.20 2.55 5.96
N ALA A 79 -15.25 1.85 6.40
CA ALA A 79 -16.44 2.49 6.99
C ALA A 79 -16.14 3.12 8.36
N ASP A 80 -15.26 2.49 9.15
CA ASP A 80 -14.97 2.91 10.53
C ASP A 80 -13.66 3.72 10.64
N GLN A 81 -12.75 3.57 9.69
CA GLN A 81 -11.41 4.15 9.77
C GLN A 81 -10.81 4.50 8.41
N ARG A 82 -9.87 5.46 8.43
CA ARG A 82 -9.05 5.79 7.26
C ARG A 82 -7.87 4.83 7.15
N ILE A 83 -7.70 4.23 5.99
CA ILE A 83 -6.63 3.26 5.73
C ILE A 83 -5.57 3.89 4.83
N CYS A 84 -4.35 4.02 5.35
CA CYS A 84 -3.17 4.37 4.55
C CYS A 84 -2.42 3.08 4.20
N MET A 85 -2.16 2.84 2.91
CA MET A 85 -1.39 1.68 2.44
C MET A 85 0.08 2.02 2.18
N VAL A 86 0.99 1.09 2.46
CA VAL A 86 2.41 1.23 2.12
C VAL A 86 2.93 0.09 1.27
N CYS A 87 3.69 0.45 0.23
CA CYS A 87 4.49 -0.46 -0.59
C CYS A 87 5.95 0.03 -0.65
N TYR A 88 6.80 -0.64 -1.43
CA TYR A 88 8.19 -0.22 -1.62
C TYR A 88 8.34 0.96 -2.60
N GLU A 89 7.58 0.93 -3.70
CA GLU A 89 7.69 1.88 -4.79
C GLU A 89 7.28 3.30 -4.35
N ALA A 90 8.00 4.31 -4.79
CA ALA A 90 7.71 5.71 -4.49
C ALA A 90 6.58 6.24 -5.38
N ASP A 91 6.61 5.91 -6.66
CA ASP A 91 5.63 6.37 -7.64
C ASP A 91 4.31 5.58 -7.55
N ALA A 92 3.20 6.30 -7.39
CA ALA A 92 1.88 5.68 -7.35
C ALA A 92 1.43 5.20 -8.74
N ALA A 93 1.94 5.76 -9.83
CA ALA A 93 1.62 5.33 -11.20
C ALA A 93 2.16 3.92 -11.51
N PHE A 94 3.21 3.50 -10.81
CA PHE A 94 3.91 2.23 -11.01
C PHE A 94 3.95 1.35 -9.75
N CYS A 95 3.03 1.53 -8.79
CA CYS A 95 2.92 0.66 -7.61
C CYS A 95 1.63 -0.17 -7.62
N HIS A 96 1.73 -1.40 -7.10
CA HIS A 96 0.58 -2.27 -6.86
C HIS A 96 -0.43 -1.70 -5.87
N ARG A 97 -0.05 -0.77 -4.98
CA ARG A 97 -0.99 -0.11 -4.04
C ARG A 97 -2.13 0.60 -4.77
N SER A 98 -1.85 1.16 -5.95
CA SER A 98 -2.86 1.80 -6.79
C SER A 98 -3.78 0.77 -7.45
N LEU A 99 -3.25 -0.40 -7.79
CA LEU A 99 -4.04 -1.53 -8.32
C LEU A 99 -4.93 -2.16 -7.23
N ILE A 100 -4.49 -2.17 -5.97
CA ILE A 100 -5.35 -2.58 -4.83
C ILE A 100 -6.48 -1.56 -4.66
N ALA A 101 -6.16 -0.26 -4.69
CA ALA A 101 -7.15 0.79 -4.57
C ALA A 101 -8.20 0.74 -5.70
N GLU A 102 -7.76 0.51 -6.94
CA GLU A 102 -8.64 0.25 -8.10
C GLU A 102 -9.56 -0.95 -7.85
N ALA A 103 -9.02 -2.06 -7.35
CA ALA A 103 -9.80 -3.26 -7.04
C ALA A 103 -10.83 -3.02 -5.91
N ALA A 104 -10.46 -2.25 -4.88
CA ALA A 104 -11.36 -1.86 -3.80
C ALA A 104 -12.50 -0.95 -4.30
N GLN A 105 -12.19 0.03 -5.17
CA GLN A 105 -13.19 0.89 -5.82
C GLN A 105 -14.13 0.12 -6.74
N GLY A 106 -13.66 -0.99 -7.33
CA GLY A 106 -14.51 -1.93 -8.07
C GLY A 106 -15.54 -2.66 -7.18
N LEU A 107 -15.29 -2.76 -5.87
CA LEU A 107 -16.25 -3.32 -4.90
C LEU A 107 -17.16 -2.25 -4.30
N ASP A 108 -16.63 -1.05 -4.09
CA ASP A 108 -17.36 0.12 -3.61
C ASP A 108 -16.88 1.39 -4.32
N SER A 109 -17.69 1.86 -5.26
CA SER A 109 -17.39 3.04 -6.08
C SER A 109 -17.39 4.36 -5.29
N SER A 110 -17.86 4.38 -4.04
CA SER A 110 -17.85 5.58 -3.19
C SER A 110 -16.47 5.86 -2.58
N LEU A 111 -15.55 4.87 -2.61
CA LEU A 111 -14.23 5.00 -2.00
C LEU A 111 -13.35 6.02 -2.72
N GLN A 112 -12.84 6.97 -1.96
CA GLN A 112 -11.89 7.96 -2.44
C GLN A 112 -10.45 7.52 -2.15
N THR A 113 -9.61 7.53 -3.18
CA THR A 113 -8.18 7.24 -3.07
C THR A 113 -7.38 8.52 -3.22
N GLN A 114 -6.53 8.82 -2.25
CA GLN A 114 -5.57 9.92 -2.33
C GLN A 114 -4.14 9.38 -2.24
N HIS A 115 -3.30 9.75 -3.19
CA HIS A 115 -1.88 9.47 -3.12
C HIS A 115 -1.18 10.56 -2.32
N LEU A 116 -0.51 10.16 -1.23
CA LEU A 116 0.32 11.08 -0.47
C LEU A 116 1.51 11.49 -1.35
N PRO A 117 1.75 12.79 -1.55
CA PRO A 117 2.86 13.25 -2.36
C PRO A 117 4.18 12.80 -1.72
N LEU A 118 5.15 12.43 -2.55
CA LEU A 118 6.53 12.26 -2.12
C LEU A 118 7.01 13.61 -1.57
N ARG A 119 7.04 13.74 -0.25
CA ARG A 119 7.57 14.92 0.40
C ARG A 119 9.09 14.89 0.31
N THR A 120 9.64 15.85 -0.42
CA THR A 120 11.05 16.24 -0.31
C THR A 120 11.32 17.11 0.93
N GLU A 121 10.28 17.60 1.62
CA GLU A 121 10.40 18.47 2.80
C GLU A 121 9.74 17.88 4.07
N PRO A 122 10.24 18.17 5.29
CA PRO A 122 9.80 17.54 6.54
C PRO A 122 8.30 17.68 6.86
N PHE A 123 7.74 16.71 7.59
CA PHE A 123 6.32 16.65 7.96
C PHE A 123 5.88 17.79 8.88
N ALA A 124 6.79 18.25 9.76
CA ALA A 124 6.54 19.26 10.80
C ALA A 124 6.00 20.60 10.26
N ASP A 125 6.48 21.05 9.10
CA ASP A 125 6.21 22.40 8.61
C ASP A 125 4.78 22.60 8.07
N ARG A 126 4.03 21.51 7.81
CA ARG A 126 2.63 21.61 7.36
C ARG A 126 1.59 21.51 8.47
N LEU A 127 1.94 21.02 9.66
CA LEU A 127 0.99 21.08 10.79
C LEU A 127 0.82 22.52 11.27
N LEU A 128 1.86 23.35 11.12
CA LEU A 128 1.84 24.77 11.45
C LEU A 128 1.07 25.63 10.43
N SER A 129 0.84 25.15 9.21
CA SER A 129 0.11 25.89 8.17
C SER A 129 -1.39 25.55 8.11
N VAL A 130 -1.85 24.64 8.96
CA VAL A 130 -3.26 24.22 9.07
C VAL A 130 -3.83 24.58 10.47
N ALA A 131 -3.04 25.28 11.29
CA ALA A 131 -3.45 25.95 12.52
C ALA A 131 -3.53 27.46 12.27
#